data_AF-A0A662Q1P3-F1
#
_entry.id   AF-A0A662Q1P3-F1
#
_cell.length_a   1.000
_cell.length_b   1.000
_cell.length_c   1.000
_cell.angle_alpha   90.00
_cell.angle_beta   90.00
_cell.angle_gamma   90.00
#
_symmetry.space_group_name_H-M   'P 1'
#
loop_
_entity.id
_entity.type
_entity.pdbx_description
1 polymer ?
#
loop_
_entity_poly.entity_id
_entity_poly.type
_entity_poly.pdbx_seq_one_letter_code
_entity_poly.pdbx_strand_id
1 'polypeptide(L)'
;MKSEFFIALIPKGPLRTGGVKAKGSYLNTLPYLPGSILRGTLAEWLSLTGQTQEIIPIVRRTRFGNLFPSCSEQVYSLPFPLTALECKAKGGFLNVPVKERDKQGHGVRDTLLISLAYSELKQRGARFPVPMMLRCRECKGRMDRVSGFYARLREGWTKVKPEQAMQTKVALSRYRRAAQEEMLYRV
;
A
#
# COMPACT_ATOMS: atom_id res chain seq x y z
N MET A 1 -12.84 27.41 0.83
CA MET A 1 -13.12 25.96 0.74
C MET A 1 -11.98 25.29 0.00
N LYS A 2 -11.42 24.21 0.54
CA LYS A 2 -10.46 23.38 -0.21
C LYS A 2 -11.28 22.43 -1.07
N SER A 3 -11.10 22.49 -2.39
CA SER A 3 -11.71 21.52 -3.30
C SER A 3 -10.89 20.23 -3.27
N GLU A 4 -11.56 19.11 -3.04
CA GLU A 4 -10.95 17.78 -3.09
C GLU A 4 -11.41 17.08 -4.36
N PHE A 5 -10.46 16.47 -5.07
CA PHE A 5 -10.72 15.71 -6.28
C PHE A 5 -10.27 14.27 -6.07
N PHE A 6 -11.15 13.32 -6.42
CA PHE A 6 -10.84 11.91 -6.41
C PHE A 6 -10.48 11.46 -7.82
N ILE A 7 -9.33 10.80 -7.94
CA ILE A 7 -8.82 10.29 -9.22
C ILE A 7 -8.73 8.77 -9.10
N ALA A 8 -9.41 8.08 -10.00
CA ALA A 8 -9.22 6.65 -10.23
C ALA A 8 -8.33 6.46 -11.45
N LEU A 9 -7.30 5.63 -11.31
CA LEU A 9 -6.41 5.25 -12.41
C LEU A 9 -6.63 3.78 -12.74
N ILE A 10 -7.03 3.49 -13.97
CA ILE A 10 -7.17 2.13 -14.50
C ILE A 10 -5.96 1.84 -15.40
N PRO A 11 -4.98 1.05 -14.93
CA PRO A 11 -3.83 0.72 -15.76
C PRO A 11 -4.25 -0.18 -16.93
N LYS A 12 -3.79 0.15 -18.14
CA LYS A 12 -3.95 -0.71 -19.34
C LYS A 12 -2.91 -1.84 -19.41
N GLY A 13 -1.96 -1.88 -18.48
CA GLY A 13 -0.91 -2.87 -18.39
C GLY A 13 -0.13 -2.74 -17.08
N PRO A 14 0.85 -3.62 -16.82
CA PRO A 14 1.62 -3.60 -15.59
C PRO A 14 2.31 -2.25 -15.35
N LEU A 15 2.14 -1.70 -14.15
CA LEU A 15 2.82 -0.48 -13.74
C LEU A 15 4.05 -0.83 -12.92
N ARG A 16 5.14 -0.09 -13.19
CA ARG A 16 6.36 -0.13 -12.38
C ARG A 16 6.47 1.18 -11.62
N THR A 17 6.49 1.09 -10.30
CA THR A 17 6.64 2.26 -9.42
C THR A 17 7.65 1.99 -8.31
N GLY A 18 8.45 2.98 -7.95
CA GLY A 18 9.50 2.80 -6.94
C GLY A 18 10.89 3.02 -7.51
N GLY A 19 11.90 2.74 -6.69
CA GLY A 19 13.29 3.09 -6.97
C GLY A 19 14.26 1.92 -6.78
N VAL A 20 15.51 2.18 -7.10
CA VAL A 20 16.63 1.26 -6.88
C VAL A 20 16.89 1.14 -5.37
N LYS A 21 16.92 -0.07 -4.82
CA LYS A 21 17.48 -0.28 -3.47
C LYS A 21 19.01 -0.27 -3.58
N ALA A 22 19.69 0.47 -2.71
CA ALA A 22 21.13 0.73 -2.76
C ALA A 22 22.07 -0.50 -2.78
N LYS A 23 21.57 -1.73 -2.59
CA LYS A 23 22.38 -2.97 -2.48
C LYS A 23 21.84 -4.16 -3.26
N GLY A 24 21.02 -3.98 -4.30
CA GLY A 24 20.56 -5.12 -5.10
C GLY A 24 20.25 -4.81 -6.55
N SER A 25 20.50 -5.77 -7.43
CA SER A 25 20.13 -5.76 -8.86
C SER A 25 18.61 -5.90 -9.09
N TYR A 26 17.81 -5.60 -8.07
CA TYR A 26 16.36 -5.75 -8.03
C TYR A 26 15.71 -4.37 -7.98
N LEU A 27 14.96 -4.06 -9.02
CA LEU A 27 14.13 -2.87 -9.07
C LEU A 27 12.80 -3.22 -8.41
N ASN A 28 12.64 -2.85 -7.15
CA ASN A 28 11.44 -3.23 -6.41
C ASN A 28 10.26 -2.32 -6.77
N THR A 29 9.12 -2.93 -7.07
CA THR A 29 7.87 -2.21 -7.34
C THR A 29 7.09 -1.97 -6.04
N LEU A 30 6.66 -0.73 -5.81
CA LEU A 30 5.76 -0.37 -4.71
C LEU A 30 4.34 -0.89 -5.01
N PRO A 31 3.59 -1.36 -4.00
CA PRO A 31 2.25 -1.89 -4.21
C PRO A 31 1.18 -0.78 -4.36
N TYR A 32 1.59 0.46 -4.63
CA TYR A 32 0.73 1.63 -4.82
C TYR A 32 1.47 2.69 -5.65
N LEU A 33 0.77 3.73 -6.09
CA LEU A 33 1.40 4.89 -6.76
C LEU A 33 1.59 6.03 -5.76
N PRO A 34 2.83 6.43 -5.46
CA PRO A 34 3.08 7.61 -4.64
C PRO A 34 2.48 8.88 -5.25
N GLY A 35 1.95 9.77 -4.41
CA GLY A 35 1.47 11.09 -4.85
C GLY A 35 2.58 11.94 -5.51
N SER A 36 3.85 11.66 -5.22
CA SER A 36 4.99 12.28 -5.90
C SER A 36 5.03 11.95 -7.41
N ILE A 37 4.53 10.79 -7.83
CA ILE A 37 4.39 10.45 -9.26
C ILE A 37 3.37 11.37 -9.90
N LEU A 38 2.17 11.51 -9.32
CA LEU A 38 1.14 12.43 -9.83
C LEU A 38 1.64 13.86 -9.93
N ARG A 39 2.35 14.32 -8.89
CA ARG A 39 2.99 15.63 -8.85
C ARG A 39 4.00 15.81 -10.00
N GLY A 40 4.83 14.79 -10.25
CA GLY A 40 5.83 14.80 -11.32
C GLY A 40 5.18 14.79 -12.70
N THR A 41 4.20 13.92 -12.93
CA THR A 41 3.46 13.83 -14.19
C THR A 41 2.73 15.13 -14.53
N LEU A 42 2.12 15.79 -13.53
CA LEU A 42 1.49 17.10 -13.75
C LEU A 42 2.52 18.16 -14.14
N ALA A 43 3.67 18.20 -13.47
CA ALA A 43 4.74 19.13 -13.81
C ALA A 43 5.30 18.91 -15.22
N GLU A 44 5.49 17.65 -15.62
CA GLU A 44 5.92 17.28 -16.97
C GLU A 44 4.88 17.71 -18.02
N TRP A 45 3.60 17.45 -17.77
CA TRP A 45 2.52 17.89 -18.67
C TRP A 45 2.45 19.42 -18.82
N LEU A 46 2.59 20.17 -17.72
CA LEU A 46 2.65 21.63 -17.76
C LEU A 46 3.87 22.14 -18.55
N SER A 47 5.02 21.46 -18.42
CA SER A 47 6.21 21.80 -19.20
C SER A 47 5.99 21.54 -20.70
N LEU A 48 5.39 20.41 -21.07
CA LEU A 48 5.13 20.05 -22.46
C LEU A 48 4.10 20.97 -23.13
N THR A 49 3.21 21.58 -22.34
CA THR A 49 2.18 22.52 -22.82
C THR A 49 2.61 23.99 -22.74
N GLY A 50 3.89 24.27 -22.44
CA GLY A 50 4.43 25.63 -22.41
C GLY A 50 4.01 26.45 -21.17
N GLN A 51 3.53 25.80 -20.11
CA GLN A 51 3.05 26.42 -18.87
C GLN A 51 4.04 26.22 -17.71
N THR A 52 5.34 26.20 -17.99
CA THR A 52 6.39 25.91 -17.01
C THR A 52 6.34 26.85 -15.80
N GLN A 53 5.98 28.12 -16.00
CA GLN A 53 5.81 29.12 -14.94
C GLN A 53 4.73 28.75 -13.91
N GLU A 54 3.73 27.95 -14.30
CA GLU A 54 2.62 27.55 -13.42
C GLU A 54 2.95 26.35 -12.53
N ILE A 55 4.05 25.64 -12.80
CA ILE A 55 4.42 24.42 -12.07
C ILE A 55 4.58 24.70 -10.57
N ILE A 56 5.40 25.68 -10.20
CA ILE A 56 5.69 25.98 -8.79
C ILE A 56 4.43 26.49 -8.05
N PRO A 57 3.65 27.46 -8.58
CA PRO A 57 2.39 27.88 -7.99
C PRO A 57 1.41 26.73 -7.75
N ILE A 58 1.17 25.89 -8.77
CA ILE A 58 0.21 24.78 -8.71
C ILE A 58 0.68 23.72 -7.71
N VAL A 59 1.93 23.30 -7.77
CA VAL A 59 2.45 22.23 -6.91
C VAL A 59 2.49 22.66 -5.44
N ARG A 60 2.79 23.93 -5.13
CA ARG A 60 2.82 24.43 -3.74
C ARG A 60 1.45 24.49 -3.09
N ARG A 61 0.40 24.80 -3.86
CA ARG A 61 -0.98 24.90 -3.34
C ARG A 61 -1.73 23.57 -3.34
N THR A 62 -1.18 22.54 -3.99
CA THR A 62 -1.86 21.25 -4.20
C THR A 62 -1.23 20.16 -3.34
N ARG A 63 -2.05 19.36 -2.65
CA ARG A 63 -1.61 18.15 -1.96
C ARG A 63 -1.93 16.94 -2.81
N PHE A 64 -0.93 16.11 -3.06
CA PHE A 64 -1.07 14.91 -3.88
C PHE A 64 -1.14 13.69 -2.97
N GLY A 65 -2.31 13.04 -2.93
CA GLY A 65 -2.49 11.78 -2.24
C GLY A 65 -1.85 10.62 -3.00
N ASN A 66 -1.58 9.52 -2.28
CA ASN A 66 -1.20 8.27 -2.90
C ASN A 66 -2.41 7.63 -3.58
N LEU A 67 -2.20 6.97 -4.72
CA LEU A 67 -3.23 6.10 -5.32
C LEU A 67 -3.02 4.69 -4.78
N PHE A 68 -3.88 4.30 -3.85
CA PHE A 68 -3.93 2.96 -3.30
C PHE A 68 -4.72 2.03 -4.22
N PRO A 69 -4.33 0.74 -4.32
CA PRO A 69 -5.04 -0.21 -5.16
C PRO A 69 -6.44 -0.42 -4.61
N SER A 70 -7.44 -0.43 -5.48
CA SER A 70 -8.85 -0.63 -5.11
C SER A 70 -9.49 -1.71 -5.99
N CYS A 71 -10.60 -2.27 -5.50
CA CYS A 71 -11.40 -3.24 -6.24
C CYS A 71 -12.28 -2.58 -7.32
N SER A 72 -12.54 -1.27 -7.23
CA SER A 72 -13.25 -0.50 -8.25
C SER A 72 -12.94 1.00 -8.16
N GLU A 73 -13.26 1.75 -9.21
CA GLU A 73 -13.03 3.19 -9.32
C GLU A 73 -13.80 4.02 -8.28
N GLN A 74 -14.92 3.49 -7.80
CA GLN A 74 -15.83 4.19 -6.88
C GLN A 74 -15.52 3.89 -5.41
N VAL A 75 -14.63 2.94 -5.15
CA VAL A 75 -14.32 2.48 -3.81
C VAL A 75 -12.95 3.01 -3.44
N TYR A 76 -12.88 3.74 -2.33
CA TYR A 76 -11.62 4.19 -1.79
C TYR A 76 -11.02 3.11 -0.88
N SER A 77 -9.74 2.81 -1.07
CA SER A 77 -8.99 1.87 -0.22
C SER A 77 -7.96 2.61 0.62
N LEU A 78 -7.59 1.99 1.73
CA LEU A 78 -6.62 2.51 2.69
C LEU A 78 -5.59 1.44 3.02
N PRO A 79 -4.32 1.83 3.28
CA PRO A 79 -3.33 0.89 3.80
C PRO A 79 -3.73 0.47 5.21
N PHE A 80 -3.46 -0.79 5.56
CA PHE A 80 -3.58 -1.21 6.95
C PHE A 80 -2.63 -0.39 7.84
N PRO A 81 -3.09 0.14 8.98
CA PRO A 81 -2.23 0.72 9.99
C PRO A 81 -1.17 -0.29 10.46
N LEU A 82 0.02 0.17 10.82
CA LEU A 82 1.10 -0.69 11.36
C LEU A 82 0.70 -1.41 12.66
N THR A 83 -0.31 -0.88 13.35
CA THR A 83 -0.90 -1.37 14.59
C THR A 83 -2.04 -2.36 14.36
N ALA A 84 -2.46 -2.58 13.11
CA ALA A 84 -3.51 -3.54 12.79
C ALA A 84 -2.99 -4.98 12.89
N LEU A 85 -3.75 -5.81 13.61
CA LEU A 85 -3.50 -7.22 13.81
C LEU A 85 -4.69 -8.05 13.33
N GLU A 86 -4.42 -9.28 12.90
CA GLU A 86 -5.42 -10.29 12.59
C GLU A 86 -5.09 -11.64 13.21
N CYS A 87 -6.06 -12.54 13.28
CA CYS A 87 -5.83 -13.90 13.76
C CYS A 87 -4.88 -14.66 12.83
N LYS A 88 -3.82 -15.27 13.38
CA LYS A 88 -2.87 -16.07 12.60
C LYS A 88 -3.51 -17.30 11.95
N ALA A 89 -4.44 -17.95 12.65
CA ALA A 89 -5.09 -19.17 12.18
C ALA A 89 -6.19 -18.90 11.14
N LYS A 90 -6.99 -17.85 11.34
CA LYS A 90 -8.10 -17.48 10.45
C LYS A 90 -8.17 -15.96 10.29
N GLY A 91 -7.22 -15.43 9.53
CA GLY A 91 -7.11 -14.00 9.22
C GLY A 91 -8.26 -13.50 8.35
N GLY A 92 -8.42 -12.18 8.25
CA GLY A 92 -9.49 -11.54 7.49
C GLY A 92 -10.55 -10.85 8.35
N PHE A 93 -11.50 -10.21 7.67
CA PHE A 93 -12.59 -9.47 8.32
C PHE A 93 -13.73 -10.38 8.75
N LEU A 94 -14.45 -9.98 9.81
CA LEU A 94 -15.68 -10.67 10.24
C LEU A 94 -16.82 -10.44 9.25
N ASN A 95 -17.00 -9.20 8.78
CA ASN A 95 -18.06 -8.82 7.87
C ASN A 95 -17.47 -8.65 6.48
N VAL A 96 -17.57 -9.69 5.66
CA VAL A 96 -17.13 -9.72 4.26
C VAL A 96 -18.36 -9.73 3.33
N PRO A 97 -18.23 -9.25 2.08
CA PRO A 97 -19.30 -9.35 1.08
C PRO A 97 -19.81 -10.79 0.91
N VAL A 98 -21.06 -10.95 0.46
CA VAL A 98 -21.69 -12.27 0.33
C VAL A 98 -20.90 -13.21 -0.59
N LYS A 99 -20.32 -12.65 -1.65
CA LYS A 99 -19.49 -13.37 -2.64
C LYS A 99 -18.15 -13.85 -2.09
N GLU A 100 -17.72 -13.36 -0.93
CA GLU A 100 -16.43 -13.66 -0.29
C GLU A 100 -16.61 -14.34 1.08
N ARG A 101 -17.75 -14.98 1.33
CA ARG A 101 -18.07 -15.64 2.60
C ARG A 101 -17.06 -16.72 3.00
N ASP A 102 -16.45 -17.38 2.03
CA ASP A 102 -15.36 -18.34 2.21
C ASP A 102 -14.09 -17.69 2.81
N LYS A 103 -13.88 -16.40 2.56
CA LYS A 103 -12.75 -15.60 3.06
C LYS A 103 -13.02 -14.93 4.41
N GLN A 104 -14.16 -15.21 5.03
CA GLN A 104 -14.52 -14.64 6.33
C GLN A 104 -13.49 -15.04 7.40
N GLY A 105 -12.90 -14.05 8.07
CA GLY A 105 -11.90 -14.22 9.13
C GLY A 105 -12.45 -13.99 10.53
N HIS A 106 -11.59 -14.08 11.54
CA HIS A 106 -11.92 -13.74 12.94
C HIS A 106 -11.84 -12.23 13.26
N GLY A 107 -11.64 -11.39 12.23
CA GLY A 107 -11.59 -9.95 12.36
C GLY A 107 -10.18 -9.37 12.44
N VAL A 108 -10.12 -8.10 12.07
CA VAL A 108 -8.92 -7.26 12.19
C VAL A 108 -9.13 -6.31 13.36
N ARG A 109 -8.08 -6.10 14.16
CA ARG A 109 -8.11 -5.22 15.33
C ARG A 109 -6.95 -4.23 15.27
N ASP A 110 -7.25 -2.96 15.47
CA ASP A 110 -6.22 -1.95 15.70
C ASP A 110 -5.78 -1.96 17.18
N THR A 111 -4.47 -1.89 17.38
CA THR A 111 -3.83 -1.91 18.69
C THR A 111 -3.28 -0.55 19.11
N LEU A 112 -3.43 0.50 18.30
CA LEU A 112 -2.85 1.82 18.55
C LEU A 112 -3.26 2.35 19.92
N LEU A 113 -4.56 2.47 20.17
CA LEU A 113 -5.07 3.03 21.43
C LEU A 113 -4.65 2.22 22.65
N ILE A 114 -4.55 0.89 22.50
CA ILE A 114 -4.16 0.02 23.61
C ILE A 114 -2.66 0.09 23.87
N SER A 115 -1.86 0.18 22.81
CA SER A 115 -0.41 0.39 22.89
C SER A 115 -0.08 1.74 23.51
N LEU A 116 -0.86 2.77 23.17
CA LEU A 116 -0.77 4.10 23.78
C LEU A 116 -1.09 4.02 25.27
N ALA A 117 -2.26 3.48 25.65
CA ALA A 117 -2.65 3.35 27.05
C ALA A 117 -1.64 2.54 27.87
N TYR A 118 -1.12 1.44 27.34
CA TYR A 118 -0.07 0.65 27.97
C TYR A 118 1.20 1.49 28.22
N SER A 119 1.62 2.27 27.22
CA SER A 119 2.81 3.11 27.31
C SER A 119 2.64 4.23 28.34
N GLU A 120 1.49 4.91 28.34
CA GLU A 120 1.14 5.96 29.31
C GLU A 120 1.08 5.45 30.75
N LEU A 121 0.42 4.31 30.97
CA LEU A 121 0.32 3.72 32.30
C LEU A 121 1.69 3.24 32.81
N LYS A 122 2.52 2.68 31.92
CA LYS A 122 3.89 2.29 32.26
C LYS A 122 4.73 3.51 32.68
N GLN A 123 4.59 4.65 32.00
CA GLN A 123 5.27 5.89 32.40
C GLN A 123 4.83 6.39 33.79
N ARG A 124 3.58 6.13 34.18
CA ARG A 124 3.04 6.45 35.51
C ARG A 124 3.39 5.40 36.59
N GLY A 125 4.27 4.46 36.30
CA GLY A 125 4.74 3.46 37.27
C GLY A 125 3.89 2.20 37.38
N ALA A 126 2.88 2.02 36.52
CA ALA A 126 2.12 0.77 36.48
C ALA A 126 3.03 -0.42 36.08
N ARG A 127 2.90 -1.53 36.80
CA ARG A 127 3.62 -2.78 36.51
C ARG A 127 2.66 -3.79 35.89
N PHE A 128 3.01 -4.29 34.72
CA PHE A 128 2.21 -5.29 34.00
C PHE A 128 2.96 -6.63 33.95
N PRO A 129 2.29 -7.75 34.25
CA PRO A 129 2.97 -9.03 34.43
C PRO A 129 3.54 -9.70 33.15
N VAL A 130 3.32 -9.18 31.95
CA VAL A 130 3.88 -9.73 30.68
C VAL A 130 3.81 -8.65 29.58
N PRO A 131 4.56 -8.78 28.46
CA PRO A 131 4.27 -7.95 27.30
C PRO A 131 2.81 -8.16 26.88
N MET A 132 2.20 -7.07 26.42
CA MET A 132 0.79 -7.01 26.05
C MET A 132 0.45 -7.97 24.89
N MET A 133 0.16 -9.24 25.20
CA MET A 133 -0.08 -10.28 24.21
C MET A 133 -1.56 -10.38 23.85
N LEU A 134 -1.97 -9.69 22.79
CA LEU A 134 -3.34 -9.75 22.31
C LEU A 134 -3.64 -11.09 21.66
N ARG A 135 -4.75 -11.71 22.10
CA ARG A 135 -5.28 -12.95 21.57
C ARG A 135 -6.53 -12.70 20.74
N CYS A 136 -6.75 -13.56 19.76
CA CYS A 136 -7.97 -13.58 18.96
C CYS A 136 -9.20 -13.69 19.88
N ARG A 137 -10.26 -12.92 19.62
CA ARG A 137 -11.48 -12.96 20.44
C ARG A 137 -12.24 -14.27 20.26
N GLU A 138 -12.27 -14.78 19.03
CA GLU A 138 -12.98 -16.00 18.62
C GLU A 138 -12.26 -17.27 19.10
N CYS A 139 -11.03 -17.52 18.65
CA CYS A 139 -10.34 -18.79 18.90
C CYS A 139 -9.24 -18.73 19.97
N LYS A 140 -9.02 -17.58 20.62
CA LYS A 140 -7.91 -17.32 21.57
C LYS A 140 -6.50 -17.55 21.00
N GLY A 141 -6.39 -17.80 19.70
CA GLY A 141 -5.13 -17.97 18.99
C GLY A 141 -4.28 -16.70 18.97
N ARG A 142 -3.02 -16.88 18.56
CA ARG A 142 -2.07 -15.78 18.34
C ARG A 142 -2.58 -14.83 17.26
N MET A 143 -2.31 -13.54 17.44
CA MET A 143 -2.53 -12.51 16.42
C MET A 143 -1.20 -12.12 15.77
N ASP A 144 -1.22 -11.84 14.47
CA ASP A 144 -0.07 -11.36 13.70
C ASP A 144 -0.45 -10.05 12.97
N ARG A 145 0.56 -9.28 12.52
CA ARG A 145 0.33 -8.02 11.81
C ARG A 145 -0.32 -8.29 10.45
N VAL A 146 -1.36 -7.53 10.14
CA VAL A 146 -1.94 -7.49 8.79
C VAL A 146 -1.22 -6.43 7.96
N SER A 147 -1.06 -6.68 6.67
CA SER A 147 -0.44 -5.75 5.72
C SER A 147 -1.23 -5.68 4.42
N GLY A 148 -0.89 -4.73 3.56
CA GLY A 148 -1.61 -4.44 2.32
C GLY A 148 -2.67 -3.36 2.52
N PHE A 149 -3.77 -3.47 1.79
CA PHE A 149 -4.83 -2.46 1.77
C PHE A 149 -6.18 -3.09 2.10
N TYR A 150 -7.12 -2.24 2.50
CA TYR A 150 -8.51 -2.63 2.75
C TYR A 150 -9.46 -1.58 2.20
N ALA A 151 -10.68 -2.03 1.91
CA ALA A 151 -11.75 -1.17 1.45
C ALA A 151 -13.07 -1.52 2.15
N ARG A 152 -13.90 -0.49 2.36
CA ARG A 152 -15.28 -0.64 2.83
C ARG A 152 -16.19 -0.70 1.61
N LEU A 153 -16.91 -1.79 1.47
CA LEU A 153 -18.02 -1.94 0.55
C LEU A 153 -19.34 -1.78 1.32
N ARG A 154 -20.46 -1.62 0.60
CA ARG A 154 -21.79 -1.55 1.21
C ARG A 154 -22.10 -2.81 2.04
N GLU A 155 -21.69 -3.97 1.55
CA GLU A 155 -21.98 -5.29 2.14
C GLU A 155 -20.96 -5.73 3.20
N GLY A 156 -19.77 -5.12 3.26
CA GLY A 156 -18.71 -5.62 4.12
C GLY A 156 -17.35 -4.96 3.87
N TRP A 157 -16.32 -5.57 4.41
CA TRP A 157 -14.92 -5.17 4.23
C TRP A 157 -14.22 -6.19 3.36
N THR A 158 -13.32 -5.72 2.51
CA THR A 158 -12.45 -6.61 1.73
C THR A 158 -11.01 -6.17 1.83
N LYS A 159 -10.09 -7.13 1.69
CA LYS A 159 -8.66 -6.86 1.55
C LYS A 159 -8.35 -6.64 0.09
N VAL A 160 -7.62 -5.57 -0.20
CA VAL A 160 -7.12 -5.31 -1.55
C VAL A 160 -5.63 -5.60 -1.58
N LYS A 161 -5.26 -6.53 -2.45
CA LYS A 161 -3.86 -6.88 -2.71
C LYS A 161 -3.61 -6.74 -4.22
N PRO A 162 -2.70 -5.84 -4.64
CA PRO A 162 -2.34 -5.76 -6.04
C PRO A 162 -1.58 -7.02 -6.44
N GLU A 163 -1.82 -7.49 -7.66
CA GLU A 163 -1.02 -8.56 -8.26
C GLU A 163 0.39 -8.04 -8.58
N GLN A 164 1.38 -8.89 -8.33
CA GLN A 164 2.78 -8.59 -8.62
C GLN A 164 3.26 -9.57 -9.67
N ALA A 165 3.82 -9.04 -10.75
CA ALA A 165 4.47 -9.81 -11.80
C ALA A 165 5.98 -9.54 -11.75
N MET A 166 6.77 -10.61 -11.90
CA MET A 166 8.22 -10.53 -11.96
C MET A 166 8.67 -10.71 -13.41
N GLN A 167 9.52 -9.81 -13.89
CA GLN A 167 10.09 -9.86 -15.22
C GLN A 167 11.61 -9.78 -15.17
N THR A 168 12.28 -10.77 -15.77
CA THR A 168 13.73 -10.74 -15.99
C THR A 168 14.00 -10.22 -17.40
N LYS A 169 14.88 -9.23 -17.51
CA LYS A 169 15.25 -8.58 -18.77
C LYS A 169 16.76 -8.61 -18.94
N VAL A 170 17.18 -8.81 -20.18
CA VAL A 170 18.60 -8.82 -20.59
C VAL A 170 18.78 -7.84 -21.74
N ALA A 171 19.88 -7.08 -21.74
CA ALA A 171 20.26 -6.30 -22.90
C ALA A 171 20.97 -7.18 -23.93
N LEU A 172 20.72 -6.93 -25.21
CA LEU A 172 21.36 -7.65 -26.32
C LEU A 172 22.44 -6.78 -26.96
N SER A 173 23.63 -7.33 -27.13
CA SER A 173 24.70 -6.73 -27.92
C SER A 173 24.37 -6.88 -29.41
N ARG A 174 24.19 -5.74 -30.11
CA ARG A 174 23.92 -5.76 -31.56
C ARG A 174 25.08 -6.35 -32.37
N TYR A 175 26.32 -6.13 -31.92
CA TYR A 175 27.54 -6.63 -32.57
C TYR A 175 27.69 -8.14 -32.38
N ARG A 176 27.57 -8.64 -31.14
CA ARG A 176 27.79 -10.06 -30.82
C ARG A 176 26.55 -10.94 -31.02
N ARG A 177 25.36 -10.33 -31.24
CA ARG A 177 24.04 -11.01 -31.26
C ARG A 177 23.81 -11.91 -30.04
N ALA A 178 24.36 -11.50 -28.90
CA ALA A 178 24.35 -12.25 -27.64
C ALA A 178 23.99 -11.31 -26.47
N ALA A 179 23.83 -11.87 -25.28
CA ALA A 179 23.62 -11.07 -24.07
C ALA A 179 24.79 -10.10 -23.85
N GLN A 180 24.47 -8.84 -23.55
CA GLN A 180 25.45 -7.85 -23.13
C GLN A 180 25.86 -8.14 -21.69
N GLU A 181 27.16 -8.23 -21.45
CA GLU A 181 27.72 -8.46 -20.12
C GLU A 181 27.21 -7.41 -19.12
N GLU A 182 26.98 -7.86 -17.88
CA GLU A 182 26.52 -7.05 -16.73
C GLU A 182 25.14 -6.37 -16.89
N MET A 183 24.43 -6.61 -18.00
CA MET A 183 23.16 -5.95 -18.31
C MET A 183 21.96 -6.88 -18.15
N LEU A 184 21.93 -7.62 -17.03
CA LEU A 184 20.81 -8.44 -16.58
C LEU A 184 20.11 -7.74 -15.40
N TYR A 185 18.80 -7.54 -15.49
CA TYR A 185 18.03 -6.93 -14.40
C TYR A 185 16.66 -7.57 -14.23
N ARG A 186 16.13 -7.49 -13.00
CA ARG A 186 14.81 -8.01 -12.65
C ARG A 186 13.95 -6.88 -12.09
N VAL A 187 12.69 -6.86 -12.55
CA VAL A 187 11.65 -5.90 -12.17
C VAL A 187 10.45 -6.64 -11.61
#